data_AF-A0A139H2F8-F1
#
_entry.id   AF-A0A139H2F8-F1
#
_cell.length_a   1.000
_cell.length_b   1.000
_cell.length_c   1.000
_cell.angle_alpha   90.00
_cell.angle_beta   90.00
_cell.angle_gamma   90.00
#
_symmetry.space_group_name_H-M   'P 1'
#
loop_
_entity.id
_entity.type
_entity.pdbx_description
1 polymer ?
#
loop_
_entity_poly.entity_id
_entity_poly.type
_entity_poly.pdbx_seq_one_letter_code
_entity_poly.pdbx_strand_id
1 'polypeptide(L)'
;MVKIYKVDAFDLFKYIKQRQHCRSLLRNQQRFKHLNSKVATANMYLVAGLLAAWSLSSVHAKPLPTPSKVVEKRADLPAPSTYPLGDACGNEWQYLNFNPDDDTDKGRLQKLHDVICIGELRALSSWGAKAASDAKSSINEAYDLYFATEDPDSRDVVNEVLMMIAGQSSSEGMIGEIVGTMIVDNLDFGAETDNQCDDEGNTLGYTVKDTLDDREKIHFCPAGFDIPTSGPDITCGNLDKYPSEKMDTFSRLALHETLHYSTIGPESSLDEQIIDAKNPGDLEYAYFPERTHGLIDDDQDDSPDLPPVNADSYAWMALTAWVGYNCSPEDEKDFYDSYFPNEPPKYM
;
A
#
# COMPACT_ATOMS: atom_id res chain seq x y z
N MET A 1 34.59 5.80 42.21
CA MET A 1 35.09 4.85 41.19
C MET A 1 33.90 4.06 40.68
N VAL A 2 33.42 4.34 39.46
CA VAL A 2 32.34 3.59 38.82
C VAL A 2 32.98 2.42 38.08
N LYS A 3 32.59 1.18 38.41
CA LYS A 3 33.01 -0.02 37.66
C LYS A 3 32.10 -0.16 36.44
N ILE A 4 32.66 0.06 35.25
CA ILE A 4 32.02 -0.28 33.99
C ILE A 4 32.31 -1.76 33.73
N TYR A 5 31.27 -2.59 33.69
CA TYR A 5 31.38 -3.98 33.28
C TYR A 5 31.32 -4.02 31.75
N LYS A 6 32.42 -4.44 31.10
CA LYS A 6 32.39 -4.81 29.69
C LYS A 6 31.60 -6.10 29.56
N VAL A 7 30.38 -6.02 29.04
CA VAL A 7 29.65 -7.19 28.55
C VAL A 7 30.23 -7.51 27.18
N ASP A 8 30.73 -8.73 27.00
CA ASP A 8 31.32 -9.17 25.74
C ASP A 8 30.21 -9.31 24.69
N ALA A 9 30.42 -8.80 23.48
CA ALA A 9 29.40 -8.78 22.41
C ALA A 9 28.90 -10.19 22.07
N PHE A 10 29.74 -11.21 22.33
CA PHE A 10 29.41 -12.61 22.16
C PHE A 10 28.36 -13.14 23.15
N ASP A 11 28.34 -12.62 24.38
CA ASP A 11 27.38 -13.01 25.40
C ASP A 11 26.02 -12.32 25.20
N LEU A 12 26.02 -11.09 24.64
CA LEU A 12 24.80 -10.42 24.21
C LEU A 12 24.12 -11.16 23.04
N PHE A 13 24.91 -11.63 22.06
CA PHE A 13 24.39 -12.39 20.93
C PHE A 13 23.79 -13.74 21.34
N LYS A 14 24.40 -14.45 22.30
CA LYS A 14 23.83 -15.68 22.89
C LYS A 14 22.53 -15.40 23.64
N TYR A 15 22.48 -14.30 24.40
CA TYR A 15 21.29 -13.92 25.16
C TYR A 15 20.10 -13.59 24.24
N ILE A 16 20.34 -12.89 23.13
CA ILE A 16 19.33 -12.58 22.11
C ILE A 16 18.81 -13.87 21.46
N LYS A 17 19.71 -14.76 21.02
CA LYS A 17 19.35 -16.03 20.38
C LYS A 17 18.54 -16.94 21.32
N GLN A 18 18.85 -16.92 22.62
CA GLN A 18 18.14 -17.70 23.64
C GLN A 18 16.75 -17.12 23.96
N ARG A 19 16.59 -15.80 23.93
CA ARG A 19 15.29 -15.13 24.09
C ARG A 19 14.37 -15.38 22.89
N GLN A 20 14.93 -15.39 21.67
CA GLN A 20 14.23 -15.73 20.43
C GLN A 20 13.75 -17.18 20.40
N HIS A 21 14.59 -18.14 20.83
CA HIS A 21 14.21 -19.55 20.93
C HIS A 21 13.08 -19.77 21.96
N CYS A 22 13.08 -19.04 23.08
CA CYS A 22 11.98 -19.10 24.05
C CYS A 22 10.66 -18.52 23.50
N ARG A 23 10.71 -17.43 22.72
CA ARG A 23 9.50 -16.84 22.10
C ARG A 23 8.90 -17.76 21.04
N SER A 24 9.73 -18.39 20.20
CA SER A 24 9.31 -19.41 19.23
C SER A 24 8.63 -20.62 19.91
N LEU A 25 9.21 -21.13 21.00
CA LEU A 25 8.64 -22.25 21.77
C LEU A 25 7.31 -21.89 22.45
N LEU A 26 7.15 -20.65 22.92
CA LEU A 26 5.90 -20.17 23.51
C LEU A 26 4.79 -20.02 22.46
N ARG A 27 5.10 -19.51 21.26
CA ARG A 27 4.16 -19.46 20.12
C ARG A 27 3.71 -20.87 19.71
N ASN A 28 4.64 -21.83 19.64
CA ASN A 28 4.32 -23.23 19.34
C ASN A 28 3.50 -23.93 20.44
N GLN A 29 3.71 -23.61 21.72
CA GLN A 29 2.87 -24.14 22.80
C GLN A 29 1.44 -23.58 22.80
N GLN A 30 1.25 -22.33 22.38
CA GLN A 30 -0.08 -21.74 22.21
C GLN A 30 -0.82 -22.37 21.01
N ARG A 31 -0.12 -22.62 19.88
CA ARG A 31 -0.65 -23.37 18.72
C ARG A 31 -1.21 -24.76 19.10
N PHE A 32 -0.49 -25.52 19.94
CA PHE A 32 -0.96 -26.86 20.38
C PHE A 32 -2.19 -26.85 21.29
N LYS A 33 -2.41 -25.77 22.05
CA LYS A 33 -3.60 -25.64 22.91
C LYS A 33 -4.84 -25.28 22.10
N HIS A 34 -4.69 -24.51 21.02
CA HIS A 34 -5.84 -24.07 20.23
C HIS A 34 -6.40 -25.18 19.31
N LEU A 35 -5.52 -26.01 18.74
CA LEU A 35 -5.89 -27.17 17.91
C LEU A 35 -6.72 -28.23 18.68
N ASN A 36 -6.48 -28.39 19.98
CA ASN A 36 -7.27 -29.32 20.80
C ASN A 36 -8.67 -28.80 21.16
N SER A 37 -8.94 -27.50 20.97
CA SER A 37 -10.24 -26.89 21.28
C SER A 37 -11.24 -26.91 20.12
N LYS A 38 -10.77 -26.98 18.86
CA LYS A 38 -11.63 -26.86 17.66
C LYS A 38 -12.30 -28.19 17.22
N VAL A 39 -12.03 -29.33 17.86
CA VAL A 39 -12.63 -30.65 17.49
C VAL A 39 -14.03 -30.87 18.11
N ALA A 40 -14.55 -29.94 18.92
CA ALA A 40 -15.77 -30.17 19.69
C ALA A 40 -16.82 -29.07 19.53
N THR A 41 -17.31 -28.79 18.32
CA THR A 41 -18.70 -28.30 18.07
C THR A 41 -18.93 -27.96 16.60
N ALA A 42 -19.72 -28.77 15.88
CA ALA A 42 -20.53 -28.29 14.76
C ALA A 42 -21.70 -29.24 14.54
N ASN A 43 -22.91 -28.82 14.93
CA ASN A 43 -24.15 -29.46 14.52
C ASN A 43 -25.30 -28.44 14.55
N MET A 44 -26.02 -28.38 13.41
CA MET A 44 -27.47 -28.13 13.30
C MET A 44 -27.94 -26.66 13.43
N TYR A 45 -28.51 -26.08 12.35
CA TYR A 45 -29.97 -25.96 12.15
C TYR A 45 -30.32 -25.20 10.85
N LEU A 46 -31.40 -25.67 10.24
CA LEU A 46 -31.96 -25.29 8.93
C LEU A 46 -33.44 -25.00 9.16
N VAL A 47 -33.97 -23.79 8.87
CA VAL A 47 -35.42 -23.56 8.71
C VAL A 47 -35.71 -22.39 7.75
N ALA A 48 -36.61 -22.65 6.81
CA ALA A 48 -37.15 -21.77 5.77
C ALA A 48 -38.34 -20.89 6.24
N GLY A 49 -38.64 -19.82 5.49
CA GLY A 49 -39.89 -19.05 5.64
C GLY A 49 -40.19 -18.14 4.44
N LEU A 50 -41.37 -18.33 3.84
CA LEU A 50 -41.87 -17.76 2.57
C LEU A 50 -42.55 -16.38 2.70
N LEU A 51 -42.46 -15.61 1.59
CA LEU A 51 -43.45 -14.72 0.94
C LEU A 51 -44.20 -13.60 1.71
N ALA A 52 -44.16 -12.39 1.14
CA ALA A 52 -45.37 -11.64 0.75
C ALA A 52 -45.03 -10.51 -0.25
N ALA A 53 -45.66 -10.54 -1.43
CA ALA A 53 -45.63 -9.49 -2.44
C ALA A 53 -46.84 -8.57 -2.27
N TRP A 54 -46.64 -7.25 -2.23
CA TRP A 54 -47.71 -6.25 -2.37
C TRP A 54 -47.31 -5.22 -3.43
N SER A 55 -48.24 -5.02 -4.36
CA SER A 55 -48.10 -4.24 -5.58
C SER A 55 -48.72 -2.85 -5.45
N LEU A 56 -48.18 -1.94 -6.27
CA LEU A 56 -48.79 -0.74 -6.88
C LEU A 56 -48.83 0.56 -6.05
N SER A 57 -48.08 1.55 -6.53
CA SER A 57 -48.68 2.62 -7.32
C SER A 57 -47.63 3.33 -8.18
N SER A 58 -47.94 3.42 -9.48
CA SER A 58 -47.21 4.20 -10.47
C SER A 58 -47.45 5.69 -10.27
N VAL A 59 -46.37 6.48 -10.12
CA VAL A 59 -46.38 7.91 -10.44
C VAL A 59 -45.47 8.09 -11.65
N HIS A 60 -46.09 8.45 -12.78
CA HIS A 60 -45.39 8.90 -13.98
C HIS A 60 -44.69 10.24 -13.67
N ALA A 61 -43.39 10.19 -13.39
CA ALA A 61 -42.51 11.32 -13.66
C ALA A 61 -41.92 11.10 -15.06
N LYS A 62 -42.11 12.08 -15.95
CA LYS A 62 -41.35 12.15 -17.20
C LYS A 62 -39.87 12.04 -16.84
N PRO A 63 -39.08 11.16 -17.47
CA PRO A 63 -37.64 11.31 -17.38
C PRO A 63 -37.33 12.64 -18.06
N LEU A 64 -36.91 13.62 -17.26
CA LEU A 64 -36.06 14.68 -17.79
C LEU A 64 -34.87 13.98 -18.44
N PRO A 65 -34.41 14.43 -19.62
CA PRO A 65 -33.22 13.85 -20.22
C PRO A 65 -32.12 13.97 -19.17
N THR A 66 -31.69 12.83 -18.64
CA THR A 66 -30.41 12.73 -17.95
C THR A 66 -29.41 13.35 -18.92
N PRO A 67 -28.60 14.34 -18.52
CA PRO A 67 -27.44 14.66 -19.32
C PRO A 67 -26.63 13.37 -19.31
N SER A 68 -26.71 12.62 -20.41
CA SER A 68 -25.67 11.68 -20.77
C SER A 68 -24.40 12.52 -20.67
N LYS A 69 -23.54 12.25 -19.69
CA LYS A 69 -22.15 12.71 -19.71
C LYS A 69 -21.54 11.98 -20.92
N VAL A 70 -21.85 12.50 -22.11
CA VAL A 70 -21.11 12.25 -23.31
C VAL A 70 -19.76 12.86 -22.97
N VAL A 71 -18.81 12.01 -22.60
CA VAL A 71 -17.40 12.35 -22.71
C VAL A 71 -17.23 12.64 -24.20
N GLU A 72 -17.29 13.93 -24.57
CA GLU A 72 -17.02 14.35 -25.93
C GLU A 72 -15.65 13.78 -26.27
N LYS A 73 -15.66 12.82 -27.19
CA LYS A 73 -14.47 12.16 -27.72
C LYS A 73 -13.50 13.27 -28.11
N ARG A 74 -12.49 13.52 -27.27
CA ARG A 74 -11.62 14.69 -27.39
C ARG A 74 -11.03 14.73 -28.79
N ALA A 75 -11.23 15.85 -29.47
CA ALA A 75 -10.90 16.01 -30.88
C ALA A 75 -9.40 15.94 -31.18
N ASP A 76 -8.55 16.08 -30.16
CA ASP A 76 -7.15 15.67 -30.15
C ASP A 76 -6.75 15.40 -28.70
N LEU A 77 -6.03 14.31 -28.44
CA LEU A 77 -5.57 13.94 -27.11
C LEU A 77 -4.38 14.82 -26.74
N PRO A 78 -4.42 15.56 -25.61
CA PRO A 78 -3.26 16.33 -25.20
C PRO A 78 -2.10 15.37 -24.90
N ALA A 79 -0.92 15.70 -25.42
CA ALA A 79 0.30 15.06 -24.98
C ALA A 79 0.49 15.37 -23.48
N PRO A 80 0.97 14.42 -22.67
CA PRO A 80 1.31 14.70 -21.28
C PRO A 80 2.34 15.81 -21.23
N SER A 81 2.15 16.76 -20.33
CA SER A 81 3.10 17.83 -20.13
C SER A 81 4.19 17.36 -19.17
N THR A 82 5.43 17.83 -19.37
CA THR A 82 6.52 17.70 -18.40
C THR A 82 6.45 18.78 -17.30
N TYR A 83 5.27 19.37 -17.08
CA TYR A 83 5.02 20.28 -15.97
C TYR A 83 5.42 19.58 -14.66
N PRO A 84 5.94 20.27 -13.64
CA PRO A 84 5.12 21.03 -12.70
C PRO A 84 5.52 22.51 -12.69
N LEU A 85 4.98 23.29 -11.73
CA LEU A 85 5.18 24.74 -11.53
C LEU A 85 6.65 25.16 -11.23
N GLY A 86 7.65 24.28 -11.36
CA GLY A 86 9.06 24.50 -11.04
C GLY A 86 10.02 23.65 -11.90
N ASP A 87 11.31 23.63 -11.54
CA ASP A 87 12.28 22.74 -12.17
C ASP A 87 11.98 21.29 -11.74
N ALA A 88 11.72 20.40 -12.69
CA ALA A 88 11.53 18.98 -12.40
C ALA A 88 12.76 18.42 -11.67
N CYS A 89 12.54 17.68 -10.60
CA CYS A 89 13.63 17.16 -9.77
C CYS A 89 14.22 15.82 -10.26
N GLY A 90 13.87 15.40 -11.48
CA GLY A 90 14.34 14.20 -12.15
C GLY A 90 13.33 13.06 -12.07
N ASN A 91 12.99 12.47 -13.23
CA ASN A 91 12.05 11.36 -13.42
C ASN A 91 10.66 11.56 -12.79
N GLU A 92 10.23 12.81 -12.74
CA GLU A 92 8.90 13.18 -12.27
C GLU A 92 7.81 12.72 -13.25
N TRP A 93 6.61 12.41 -12.73
CA TRP A 93 5.47 12.01 -13.55
C TRP A 93 5.19 12.99 -14.68
N GLN A 94 4.53 12.50 -15.71
CA GLN A 94 3.93 13.36 -16.72
C GLN A 94 2.52 13.73 -16.31
N TYR A 95 2.12 14.99 -16.50
CA TYR A 95 0.83 15.47 -16.02
C TYR A 95 -0.12 15.80 -17.16
N LEU A 96 -1.39 15.43 -16.99
CA LEU A 96 -2.45 15.65 -17.94
C LEU A 96 -3.65 16.32 -17.26
N ASN A 97 -4.26 17.28 -17.96
CA ASN A 97 -5.53 17.93 -17.55
C ASN A 97 -5.52 18.74 -16.25
N PHE A 98 -4.36 19.20 -15.80
CA PHE A 98 -4.29 20.22 -14.76
C PHE A 98 -4.40 21.62 -15.37
N ASN A 99 -5.28 22.45 -14.83
CA ASN A 99 -5.40 23.85 -15.17
C ASN A 99 -4.48 24.71 -14.29
N PRO A 100 -3.38 25.28 -14.81
CA PRO A 100 -2.46 26.08 -13.99
C PRO A 100 -3.09 27.39 -13.51
N ASP A 101 -4.20 27.84 -14.09
CA ASP A 101 -4.90 29.04 -13.63
C ASP A 101 -5.85 28.74 -12.46
N ASP A 102 -6.20 27.48 -12.22
CA ASP A 102 -7.06 27.05 -11.11
C ASP A 102 -6.23 26.74 -9.85
N ASP A 103 -6.60 27.32 -8.70
CA ASP A 103 -5.82 27.19 -7.47
C ASP A 103 -5.90 25.79 -6.84
N THR A 104 -6.99 25.04 -7.08
CA THR A 104 -7.10 23.65 -6.63
C THR A 104 -6.15 22.77 -7.43
N ASP A 105 -6.15 22.90 -8.75
CA ASP A 105 -5.23 22.15 -9.62
C ASP A 105 -3.77 22.51 -9.34
N LYS A 106 -3.45 23.79 -9.09
CA LYS A 106 -2.11 24.19 -8.63
C LYS A 106 -1.71 23.50 -7.33
N GLY A 107 -2.61 23.44 -6.34
CA GLY A 107 -2.35 22.78 -5.06
C GLY A 107 -2.11 21.28 -5.21
N ARG A 108 -2.91 20.61 -6.05
CA ARG A 108 -2.74 19.19 -6.38
C ARG A 108 -1.42 18.90 -7.08
N LEU A 109 -1.07 19.71 -8.08
CA LEU A 109 0.22 19.64 -8.76
C LEU A 109 1.38 19.85 -7.80
N GLN A 110 1.28 20.84 -6.90
CA GLN A 110 2.33 21.08 -5.91
C GLN A 110 2.52 19.86 -5.01
N LYS A 111 1.44 19.21 -4.57
CA LYS A 111 1.53 18.00 -3.75
C LYS A 111 2.16 16.82 -4.49
N LEU A 112 1.80 16.62 -5.76
CA LEU A 112 2.40 15.60 -6.64
C LEU A 112 3.89 15.89 -6.92
N HIS A 113 4.25 17.17 -7.01
CA HIS A 113 5.63 17.58 -7.15
C HIS A 113 6.42 17.33 -5.85
N ASP A 114 5.87 17.77 -4.73
CA ASP A 114 6.53 17.69 -3.43
C ASP A 114 6.84 16.24 -3.06
N VAL A 115 5.90 15.31 -3.26
CA VAL A 115 6.10 13.89 -2.90
C VAL A 115 7.31 13.26 -3.60
N ILE A 116 7.65 13.72 -4.81
CA ILE A 116 8.86 13.28 -5.53
C ILE A 116 10.05 14.14 -5.12
N CYS A 117 9.92 15.47 -5.12
CA CYS A 117 11.05 16.38 -5.02
C CYS A 117 11.62 16.59 -3.63
N ILE A 118 10.85 16.31 -2.58
CA ILE A 118 11.38 16.17 -1.22
C ILE A 118 11.97 14.77 -0.96
N GLY A 119 11.86 13.87 -1.93
CA GLY A 119 12.40 12.51 -1.90
C GLY A 119 11.55 11.51 -1.11
N GLU A 120 10.30 11.85 -0.77
CA GLU A 120 9.44 11.00 0.06
C GLU A 120 9.07 9.69 -0.62
N LEU A 121 8.61 9.73 -1.88
CA LEU A 121 8.26 8.51 -2.62
C LEU A 121 9.47 7.58 -2.75
N ARG A 122 10.64 8.15 -3.09
CA ARG A 122 11.90 7.40 -3.17
C ARG A 122 12.31 6.82 -1.82
N ALA A 123 12.18 7.59 -0.75
CA ALA A 123 12.50 7.11 0.59
C ALA A 123 11.61 5.93 0.96
N LEU A 124 10.29 6.06 0.78
CA LEU A 124 9.32 4.99 1.05
C LEU A 124 9.70 3.70 0.30
N SER A 125 9.86 3.80 -1.02
CA SER A 125 10.22 2.64 -1.85
C SER A 125 11.58 2.05 -1.46
N SER A 126 12.58 2.88 -1.17
CA SER A 126 13.92 2.41 -0.76
C SER A 126 13.89 1.69 0.58
N TRP A 127 13.12 2.19 1.55
CA TRP A 127 12.98 1.54 2.87
C TRP A 127 12.19 0.25 2.79
N GLY A 128 11.15 0.17 1.95
CA GLY A 128 10.48 -1.08 1.65
C GLY A 128 11.41 -2.10 0.97
N ALA A 129 12.21 -1.67 -0.01
CA ALA A 129 13.20 -2.54 -0.66
C ALA A 129 14.25 -3.05 0.34
N LYS A 130 14.75 -2.16 1.21
CA LYS A 130 15.63 -2.53 2.32
C LYS A 130 14.95 -3.54 3.24
N ALA A 131 13.65 -3.38 3.51
CA ALA A 131 12.93 -4.32 4.36
C ALA A 131 12.87 -5.74 3.80
N ALA A 132 12.56 -5.87 2.51
CA ALA A 132 12.62 -7.14 1.81
C ALA A 132 14.03 -7.76 1.81
N SER A 133 15.07 -6.93 1.66
CA SER A 133 16.48 -7.40 1.72
C SER A 133 16.88 -7.89 3.11
N ASP A 134 16.55 -7.12 4.15
CA ASP A 134 16.91 -7.41 5.55
C ASP A 134 16.18 -8.64 6.11
N ALA A 135 15.01 -9.00 5.56
CA ALA A 135 14.28 -10.22 5.90
C ALA A 135 15.15 -11.49 5.79
N LYS A 136 16.17 -11.49 4.91
CA LYS A 136 17.17 -12.57 4.78
C LYS A 136 18.01 -12.80 6.04
N SER A 137 18.10 -11.80 6.91
CA SER A 137 18.97 -11.81 8.10
C SER A 137 18.21 -11.84 9.43
N SER A 138 16.87 -11.93 9.39
CA SER A 138 15.98 -11.86 10.57
C SER A 138 16.09 -10.53 11.35
N ILE A 139 16.51 -9.46 10.68
CA ILE A 139 16.66 -8.11 11.25
C ILE A 139 15.36 -7.29 11.10
N ASN A 140 14.45 -7.70 10.22
CA ASN A 140 13.30 -6.90 9.84
C ASN A 140 11.96 -7.63 9.99
N GLU A 141 11.17 -7.24 10.99
CA GLU A 141 9.81 -7.74 11.21
C GLU A 141 8.76 -7.05 10.28
N ALA A 142 9.07 -5.92 9.63
CA ALA A 142 8.13 -5.23 8.75
C ALA A 142 7.81 -6.05 7.48
N TYR A 143 8.77 -6.75 6.88
CA TYR A 143 8.47 -7.63 5.74
C TYR A 143 7.50 -8.74 6.15
N ASP A 144 7.79 -9.41 7.26
CA ASP A 144 7.02 -10.54 7.78
C ASP A 144 5.58 -10.15 8.20
N LEU A 145 5.30 -8.86 8.41
CA LEU A 145 3.94 -8.37 8.67
C LEU A 145 3.06 -8.29 7.42
N TYR A 146 3.65 -8.23 6.23
CA TYR A 146 2.91 -8.00 4.97
C TYR A 146 3.12 -9.08 3.91
N PHE A 147 4.14 -9.93 4.08
CA PHE A 147 4.46 -11.00 3.15
C PHE A 147 4.68 -12.32 3.91
N ALA A 148 3.97 -13.38 3.51
CA ALA A 148 3.94 -14.68 4.22
C ALA A 148 5.10 -15.61 3.86
N THR A 149 6.00 -15.25 2.93
CA THR A 149 6.88 -16.22 2.30
C THR A 149 8.30 -16.21 2.90
N GLU A 150 8.75 -17.40 3.34
CA GLU A 150 10.17 -17.67 3.56
C GLU A 150 10.94 -17.87 2.24
N ASP A 151 10.22 -17.85 1.11
CA ASP A 151 10.78 -18.02 -0.22
C ASP A 151 11.72 -16.86 -0.57
N PRO A 152 13.03 -17.13 -0.73
CA PRO A 152 13.99 -16.11 -1.12
C PRO A 152 13.66 -15.41 -2.44
N ASP A 153 13.02 -16.11 -3.37
CA ASP A 153 12.70 -15.58 -4.70
C ASP A 153 11.61 -14.50 -4.60
N SER A 154 10.62 -14.69 -3.72
CA SER A 154 9.59 -13.68 -3.44
C SER A 154 10.16 -12.40 -2.84
N ARG A 155 11.16 -12.51 -1.95
CA ARG A 155 11.82 -11.35 -1.32
C ARG A 155 12.62 -10.54 -2.32
N ASP A 156 13.30 -11.23 -3.24
CA ASP A 156 14.07 -10.59 -4.30
C ASP A 156 13.15 -9.89 -5.30
N VAL A 157 12.00 -10.49 -5.66
CA VAL A 157 10.97 -9.81 -6.45
C VAL A 157 10.46 -8.54 -5.76
N VAL A 158 10.12 -8.61 -4.46
CA VAL A 158 9.63 -7.42 -3.73
C VAL A 158 10.70 -6.32 -3.68
N ASN A 159 11.96 -6.70 -3.47
CA ASN A 159 13.08 -5.75 -3.52
C ASN A 159 13.20 -5.10 -4.91
N GLU A 160 13.22 -5.90 -5.96
CA GLU A 160 13.38 -5.43 -7.34
C GLU A 160 12.25 -4.48 -7.75
N VAL A 161 10.99 -4.83 -7.46
CA VAL A 161 9.80 -3.99 -7.69
C VAL A 161 9.98 -2.61 -7.07
N LEU A 162 10.32 -2.57 -5.78
CA LEU A 162 10.46 -1.30 -5.06
C LEU A 162 11.70 -0.51 -5.50
N MET A 163 12.78 -1.20 -5.91
CA MET A 163 13.97 -0.55 -6.47
C MET A 163 13.74 -0.01 -7.88
N MET A 164 12.84 -0.58 -8.69
CA MET A 164 12.41 0.03 -9.97
C MET A 164 11.82 1.42 -9.72
N ILE A 165 10.98 1.57 -8.68
CA ILE A 165 10.36 2.84 -8.31
C ILE A 165 11.39 3.78 -7.66
N ALA A 166 12.18 3.29 -6.69
CA ALA A 166 13.16 4.12 -5.99
C ALA A 166 14.32 4.62 -6.87
N GLY A 167 14.63 3.86 -7.94
CA GLY A 167 15.82 4.00 -8.75
C GLY A 167 16.99 3.16 -8.21
N GLN A 168 17.72 2.52 -9.12
CA GLN A 168 18.80 1.57 -8.81
C GLN A 168 20.07 2.26 -8.26
N SER A 169 20.15 3.58 -8.41
CA SER A 169 21.27 4.40 -7.97
C SER A 169 20.82 5.80 -7.58
N SER A 170 21.64 6.50 -6.79
CA SER A 170 21.42 7.93 -6.50
C SER A 170 21.67 8.82 -7.74
N SER A 171 22.33 8.29 -8.77
CA SER A 171 22.57 8.99 -10.03
C SER A 171 21.35 9.08 -10.94
N GLU A 172 20.32 8.26 -10.71
CA GLU A 172 19.07 8.30 -11.49
C GLU A 172 18.20 9.52 -11.16
N GLY A 173 18.45 10.24 -10.07
CA GLY A 173 17.70 11.44 -9.70
C GLY A 173 16.90 11.27 -8.41
N MET A 174 15.80 12.02 -8.25
CA MET A 174 14.98 11.95 -7.03
C MET A 174 14.09 10.71 -6.95
N ILE A 175 13.85 10.03 -8.07
CA ILE A 175 13.06 8.79 -8.17
C ILE A 175 13.57 7.97 -9.37
N GLY A 176 13.19 6.71 -9.50
CA GLY A 176 13.59 5.84 -10.61
C GLY A 176 13.04 6.31 -11.96
N GLU A 177 13.79 6.06 -13.04
CA GLU A 177 13.45 6.52 -14.41
C GLU A 177 12.06 6.06 -14.87
N ILE A 178 11.62 4.89 -14.41
CA ILE A 178 10.32 4.32 -14.77
C ILE A 178 9.14 5.21 -14.35
N VAL A 179 9.25 5.90 -13.20
CA VAL A 179 8.21 6.81 -12.69
C VAL A 179 8.00 7.98 -13.66
N GLY A 180 9.06 8.47 -14.28
CA GLY A 180 8.98 9.57 -15.27
C GLY A 180 8.31 9.19 -16.58
N THR A 181 8.03 7.89 -16.79
CA THR A 181 7.28 7.40 -17.95
C THR A 181 5.78 7.33 -17.71
N MET A 182 5.35 7.42 -16.45
CA MET A 182 3.95 7.28 -16.06
C MET A 182 3.20 8.61 -16.17
N ILE A 183 1.88 8.52 -16.35
CA ILE A 183 1.01 9.68 -16.56
C ILE A 183 0.04 9.81 -15.38
N VAL A 184 -0.01 10.99 -14.76
CA VAL A 184 -1.06 11.37 -13.83
C VAL A 184 -2.07 12.26 -14.55
N ASP A 185 -3.33 11.85 -14.59
CA ASP A 185 -4.43 12.59 -15.23
C ASP A 185 -5.39 13.12 -14.16
N ASN A 186 -5.65 14.44 -14.18
CA ASN A 186 -6.55 15.11 -13.24
C ASN A 186 -8.04 14.91 -13.58
N LEU A 187 -8.37 14.39 -14.77
CA LEU A 187 -9.75 14.00 -15.07
C LEU A 187 -10.04 12.60 -14.56
N ASP A 188 -11.21 12.42 -13.98
CA ASP A 188 -11.77 11.09 -13.72
C ASP A 188 -12.16 10.44 -15.07
N PHE A 189 -11.37 9.46 -15.49
CA PHE A 189 -11.42 8.80 -16.80
C PHE A 189 -11.80 7.31 -16.75
N GLY A 190 -11.91 6.69 -15.57
CA GLY A 190 -12.09 5.23 -15.45
C GLY A 190 -13.54 4.75 -15.41
N ALA A 191 -14.52 5.62 -15.68
CA ALA A 191 -15.94 5.25 -15.66
C ALA A 191 -16.28 4.04 -16.57
N GLU A 192 -15.55 3.82 -17.67
CA GLU A 192 -15.74 2.65 -18.54
C GLU A 192 -15.09 1.36 -18.01
N THR A 193 -14.19 1.47 -17.04
CA THR A 193 -13.50 0.33 -16.39
C THR A 193 -14.00 0.08 -14.97
N ASP A 194 -15.14 0.67 -14.57
CA ASP A 194 -15.67 0.60 -13.19
C ASP A 194 -14.70 1.18 -12.14
N ASN A 195 -13.81 2.10 -12.56
CA ASN A 195 -12.87 2.80 -11.70
C ASN A 195 -13.19 4.29 -11.74
N GLN A 196 -13.83 4.83 -10.72
CA GLN A 196 -14.16 6.26 -10.71
C GLN A 196 -14.13 6.77 -9.29
N CYS A 197 -13.98 8.08 -9.14
CA CYS A 197 -14.13 8.67 -7.83
C CYS A 197 -15.59 8.58 -7.41
N ASP A 198 -15.85 7.97 -6.27
CA ASP A 198 -17.19 8.00 -5.69
C ASP A 198 -17.46 9.34 -4.99
N ASP A 199 -18.73 9.71 -4.92
CA ASP A 199 -19.19 10.96 -4.30
C ASP A 199 -19.04 10.95 -2.76
N GLU A 200 -18.81 9.77 -2.15
CA GLU A 200 -18.66 9.57 -0.71
C GLU A 200 -17.20 9.73 -0.24
N GLY A 201 -16.25 9.76 -1.18
CA GLY A 201 -14.81 9.86 -0.94
C GLY A 201 -14.14 8.55 -0.52
N ASN A 202 -14.72 7.39 -0.82
CA ASN A 202 -14.12 6.09 -0.45
C ASN A 202 -13.00 5.67 -1.41
N THR A 203 -13.04 6.08 -2.69
CA THR A 203 -11.95 5.91 -3.65
C THR A 203 -10.94 7.06 -3.52
N LEU A 204 -9.68 6.71 -3.27
CA LEU A 204 -8.59 7.67 -3.09
C LEU A 204 -7.78 7.90 -4.37
N GLY A 205 -7.68 6.87 -5.20
CA GLY A 205 -7.02 6.88 -6.50
C GLY A 205 -7.35 5.59 -7.25
N TYR A 206 -6.91 5.54 -8.50
CA TYR A 206 -6.89 4.31 -9.30
C TYR A 206 -5.86 4.43 -10.43
N THR A 207 -5.35 3.30 -10.89
CA THR A 207 -4.49 3.19 -12.07
C THR A 207 -5.08 2.20 -13.06
N VAL A 208 -5.42 2.68 -14.26
CA VAL A 208 -5.98 1.84 -15.33
C VAL A 208 -5.59 2.34 -16.70
N LYS A 209 -5.82 1.49 -17.71
CA LYS A 209 -5.72 1.86 -19.11
C LYS A 209 -6.95 2.66 -19.55
N ASP A 210 -6.76 3.92 -19.93
CA ASP A 210 -7.82 4.78 -20.44
C ASP A 210 -8.33 4.26 -21.80
N THR A 211 -9.63 4.01 -21.89
CA THR A 211 -10.28 3.48 -23.12
C THR A 211 -10.30 4.48 -24.27
N LEU A 212 -10.10 5.77 -24.00
CA LEU A 212 -10.11 6.83 -25.01
C LEU A 212 -8.80 6.92 -25.78
N ASP A 213 -7.66 6.62 -25.13
CA ASP A 213 -6.34 6.78 -25.73
C ASP A 213 -5.38 5.59 -25.56
N ASP A 214 -5.85 4.51 -24.95
CA ASP A 214 -5.10 3.26 -24.77
C ASP A 214 -3.79 3.45 -23.97
N ARG A 215 -3.68 4.53 -23.19
CA ARG A 215 -2.56 4.76 -22.28
C ARG A 215 -2.96 4.39 -20.87
N GLU A 216 -2.05 3.73 -20.19
CA GLU A 216 -2.12 3.57 -18.75
C GLU A 216 -1.88 4.90 -18.05
N LYS A 217 -2.67 5.18 -17.02
CA LYS A 217 -2.69 6.45 -16.32
C LYS A 217 -3.08 6.23 -14.87
N ILE A 218 -2.60 7.13 -14.03
CA ILE A 218 -2.95 7.24 -12.61
C ILE A 218 -3.94 8.40 -12.48
N HIS A 219 -5.03 8.19 -11.75
CA HIS A 219 -5.90 9.25 -11.27
C HIS A 219 -5.90 9.27 -9.75
N PHE A 220 -5.68 10.45 -9.15
CA PHE A 220 -5.90 10.63 -7.72
C PHE A 220 -7.23 11.35 -7.53
N CYS A 221 -8.14 10.74 -6.78
CA CYS A 221 -9.43 11.33 -6.46
C CYS A 221 -9.27 12.52 -5.50
N PRO A 222 -10.26 13.43 -5.43
CA PRO A 222 -10.22 14.56 -4.50
C PRO A 222 -9.91 14.14 -3.06
N ALA A 223 -10.50 13.05 -2.57
CA ALA A 223 -10.26 12.51 -1.23
C ALA A 223 -8.80 12.07 -1.01
N GLY A 224 -8.13 11.52 -2.03
CA GLY A 224 -6.71 11.20 -1.96
C GLY A 224 -5.83 12.44 -1.76
N PHE A 225 -6.22 13.57 -2.35
CA PHE A 225 -5.52 14.85 -2.15
C PHE A 225 -5.70 15.44 -0.74
N ASP A 226 -6.67 14.98 0.05
CA ASP A 226 -6.87 15.44 1.44
C ASP A 226 -5.95 14.72 2.45
N ILE A 227 -5.33 13.60 2.07
CA ILE A 227 -4.39 12.85 2.92
C ILE A 227 -3.09 13.65 3.11
N PRO A 228 -2.50 13.79 4.31
CA PRO A 228 -1.24 14.54 4.47
C PRO A 228 -0.07 13.91 3.70
N THR A 229 0.91 14.72 3.28
CA THR A 229 2.23 14.18 2.89
C THR A 229 3.02 13.83 4.14
N SER A 230 4.02 12.97 4.01
CA SER A 230 4.59 12.30 5.17
C SER A 230 5.68 13.06 5.90
N GLY A 231 6.14 14.19 5.34
CA GLY A 231 7.27 14.97 5.81
C GLY A 231 7.08 15.59 7.20
N PRO A 232 6.71 16.88 7.31
CA PRO A 232 6.57 17.54 8.62
C PRO A 232 5.40 17.01 9.48
N ASP A 233 4.53 16.17 8.91
CA ASP A 233 3.21 15.87 9.50
C ASP A 233 3.14 14.52 10.25
N ILE A 234 4.06 13.56 10.00
CA ILE A 234 4.13 12.35 10.82
C ILE A 234 4.76 12.69 12.17
N THR A 235 3.90 12.96 13.14
CA THR A 235 4.32 13.13 14.54
C THR A 235 4.38 11.77 15.22
N CYS A 236 5.59 11.20 15.35
CA CYS A 236 5.81 9.91 16.01
C CYS A 236 5.15 9.80 17.41
N GLY A 237 4.98 10.90 18.14
CA GLY A 237 4.29 10.90 19.43
C GLY A 237 2.80 10.50 19.37
N ASN A 238 2.16 10.64 18.20
CA ASN A 238 0.72 10.47 18.02
C ASN A 238 0.32 9.16 17.30
N LEU A 239 1.31 8.39 16.82
CA LEU A 239 1.05 7.12 16.16
C LEU A 239 0.79 6.02 17.18
N ASP A 240 0.05 5.00 16.75
CA ASP A 240 -0.09 3.77 17.51
C ASP A 240 1.25 3.03 17.60
N LYS A 241 1.35 2.13 18.60
CA LYS A 241 2.54 1.29 18.82
C LYS A 241 2.54 0.00 17.98
N TYR A 242 1.75 0.01 16.90
CA TYR A 242 1.70 -0.95 15.81
C TYR A 242 1.39 -0.18 14.51
N PRO A 243 1.71 -0.73 13.32
CA PRO A 243 1.36 -0.09 12.04
C PRO A 243 -0.16 0.02 11.86
N SER A 244 -0.67 1.22 11.64
CA SER A 244 -2.11 1.51 11.58
C SER A 244 -2.43 2.61 10.56
N GLU A 245 -3.70 2.85 10.27
CA GLU A 245 -4.13 3.94 9.36
C GLU A 245 -3.71 5.34 9.85
N LYS A 246 -3.33 5.52 11.13
CA LYS A 246 -2.87 6.83 11.63
C LYS A 246 -1.55 7.31 11.00
N MET A 247 -0.77 6.40 10.41
CA MET A 247 0.42 6.79 9.65
C MET A 247 0.11 7.02 8.17
N ASP A 248 -1.15 6.96 7.75
CA ASP A 248 -1.50 7.06 6.34
C ASP A 248 -1.11 8.40 5.73
N THR A 249 -0.52 8.33 4.54
CA THR A 249 0.04 9.48 3.84
C THR A 249 -0.22 9.41 2.35
N PHE A 250 -0.23 10.58 1.71
CA PHE A 250 -0.34 10.68 0.26
C PHE A 250 0.81 9.97 -0.46
N SER A 251 1.99 9.92 0.16
CA SER A 251 3.18 9.24 -0.37
C SER A 251 2.99 7.72 -0.41
N ARG A 252 2.27 7.15 0.58
CA ARG A 252 1.84 5.75 0.56
C ARG A 252 0.80 5.50 -0.53
N LEU A 253 -0.19 6.38 -0.68
CA LEU A 253 -1.17 6.30 -1.77
C LEU A 253 -0.50 6.38 -3.14
N ALA A 254 0.41 7.33 -3.32
CA ALA A 254 1.15 7.46 -4.57
C ALA A 254 1.99 6.23 -4.89
N LEU A 255 2.61 5.61 -3.87
CA LEU A 255 3.31 4.33 -4.03
C LEU A 255 2.35 3.22 -4.46
N HIS A 256 1.20 3.08 -3.78
CA HIS A 256 0.14 2.13 -4.12
C HIS A 256 -0.26 2.25 -5.60
N GLU A 257 -0.65 3.44 -6.05
CA GLU A 257 -1.08 3.63 -7.44
C GLU A 257 0.04 3.41 -8.46
N THR A 258 1.29 3.73 -8.10
CA THR A 258 2.47 3.48 -8.94
C THR A 258 2.69 1.99 -9.15
N LEU A 259 2.43 1.16 -8.14
CA LEU A 259 2.64 -0.29 -8.20
C LEU A 259 1.70 -0.98 -9.19
N HIS A 260 0.50 -0.46 -9.41
CA HIS A 260 -0.44 -0.99 -10.40
C HIS A 260 0.00 -0.80 -11.86
N TYR A 261 0.94 0.11 -12.12
CA TYR A 261 1.35 0.39 -13.48
C TYR A 261 1.99 -0.85 -14.11
N SER A 262 1.53 -1.27 -15.28
CA SER A 262 1.89 -2.53 -15.96
C SER A 262 3.37 -2.78 -16.19
N THR A 263 4.17 -1.70 -16.19
CA THR A 263 5.62 -1.77 -16.33
C THR A 263 6.33 -2.10 -15.01
N ILE A 264 5.60 -2.16 -13.89
CA ILE A 264 6.12 -2.47 -12.56
C ILE A 264 5.90 -3.95 -12.24
N GLY A 265 6.97 -4.58 -11.77
CA GLY A 265 6.99 -5.98 -11.34
C GLY A 265 7.02 -6.99 -12.47
N PRO A 266 7.33 -8.26 -12.15
CA PRO A 266 7.27 -9.35 -13.11
C PRO A 266 5.82 -9.75 -13.38
N GLU A 267 5.53 -10.26 -14.59
CA GLU A 267 4.30 -11.02 -14.83
C GLU A 267 4.24 -12.16 -13.79
N SER A 268 3.25 -12.13 -12.90
CA SER A 268 3.14 -13.13 -11.82
C SER A 268 2.77 -14.51 -12.37
N SER A 269 2.89 -15.56 -11.55
CA SER A 269 2.41 -16.91 -11.89
C SER A 269 0.90 -16.97 -12.14
N LEU A 270 0.16 -15.90 -11.81
CA LEU A 270 -1.25 -15.70 -12.07
C LEU A 270 -1.51 -14.93 -13.39
N ASP A 271 -0.47 -14.60 -14.16
CA ASP A 271 -0.51 -13.67 -15.31
C ASP A 271 -1.06 -12.27 -14.91
N GLU A 272 -1.06 -11.95 -13.61
CA GLU A 272 -1.59 -10.71 -13.06
C GLU A 272 -0.45 -9.74 -12.72
N GLN A 273 -0.67 -8.46 -13.02
CA GLN A 273 0.14 -7.35 -12.52
C GLN A 273 -0.06 -7.21 -11.00
N ILE A 274 0.62 -6.27 -10.36
CA ILE A 274 0.26 -5.94 -8.98
C ILE A 274 -1.13 -5.31 -9.00
N ILE A 275 -2.08 -5.92 -8.28
CA ILE A 275 -3.51 -5.60 -8.24
C ILE A 275 -3.95 -5.25 -6.81
N ASP A 276 -5.24 -4.94 -6.67
CA ASP A 276 -5.92 -4.91 -5.36
C ASP A 276 -6.44 -6.30 -5.03
N ALA A 277 -5.70 -7.02 -4.19
CA ALA A 277 -6.10 -8.35 -3.79
C ALA A 277 -7.31 -8.30 -2.84
N LYS A 278 -8.12 -9.35 -2.87
CA LYS A 278 -9.24 -9.55 -1.96
C LYS A 278 -8.89 -10.59 -0.92
N ASN A 279 -9.30 -10.36 0.32
CA ASN A 279 -9.18 -11.38 1.36
C ASN A 279 -10.07 -12.59 1.01
N PRO A 280 -9.52 -13.82 0.97
CA PRO A 280 -10.29 -15.01 0.62
C PRO A 280 -11.47 -15.29 1.59
N GLY A 281 -11.35 -14.84 2.84
CA GLY A 281 -12.35 -15.07 3.88
C GLY A 281 -13.67 -14.31 3.69
N ASP A 282 -13.64 -13.11 3.12
CA ASP A 282 -14.82 -12.24 2.98
C ASP A 282 -15.04 -11.67 1.56
N LEU A 283 -14.08 -11.88 0.63
CA LEU A 283 -14.09 -11.36 -0.74
C LEU A 283 -14.07 -9.83 -0.84
N GLU A 284 -13.71 -9.15 0.23
CA GLU A 284 -13.51 -7.71 0.27
C GLU A 284 -12.03 -7.39 0.02
N TYR A 285 -11.77 -6.21 -0.56
CA TYR A 285 -10.40 -5.78 -0.85
C TYR A 285 -9.54 -5.69 0.41
N ALA A 286 -8.25 -6.00 0.28
CA ALA A 286 -7.27 -5.99 1.34
C ALA A 286 -6.66 -4.60 1.59
N TYR A 287 -7.49 -3.56 1.49
CA TYR A 287 -7.11 -2.17 1.78
C TYR A 287 -6.90 -1.94 3.27
N PHE A 288 -5.94 -1.06 3.57
CA PHE A 288 -5.54 -0.69 4.94
C PHE A 288 -4.75 -1.81 5.64
N PRO A 289 -3.86 -1.48 6.61
CA PRO A 289 -2.87 -2.43 7.08
C PRO A 289 -3.51 -3.64 7.75
N GLU A 290 -4.64 -3.49 8.44
CA GLU A 290 -5.35 -4.60 9.07
C GLU A 290 -5.82 -5.65 8.07
N ARG A 291 -6.44 -5.24 6.95
CA ARG A 291 -6.92 -6.18 5.94
C ARG A 291 -5.77 -6.75 5.11
N THR A 292 -4.69 -5.99 4.93
CA THR A 292 -3.46 -6.49 4.31
C THR A 292 -2.81 -7.60 5.15
N HIS A 293 -2.80 -7.47 6.49
CA HIS A 293 -2.34 -8.55 7.37
C HIS A 293 -3.22 -9.81 7.25
N GLY A 294 -4.50 -9.66 6.90
CA GLY A 294 -5.41 -10.78 6.62
C GLY A 294 -4.95 -11.69 5.49
N LEU A 295 -4.22 -11.16 4.50
CA LEU A 295 -3.68 -11.94 3.37
C LEU A 295 -2.60 -12.95 3.79
N ILE A 296 -2.03 -12.79 4.98
CA ILE A 296 -0.97 -13.67 5.53
C ILE A 296 -1.42 -14.39 6.80
N ASP A 297 -2.69 -14.30 7.19
CA ASP A 297 -3.20 -14.96 8.39
C ASP A 297 -3.28 -16.48 8.17
N ASP A 298 -2.56 -17.25 9.00
CA ASP A 298 -2.59 -18.72 9.02
C ASP A 298 -4.02 -19.31 9.09
N ASP A 299 -4.98 -18.61 9.69
CA ASP A 299 -6.38 -19.06 9.79
C ASP A 299 -7.16 -18.84 8.46
N GLN A 300 -6.60 -18.08 7.50
CA GLN A 300 -7.12 -17.84 6.13
C GLN A 300 -6.20 -18.43 5.04
N ASP A 301 -5.07 -19.04 5.44
CA ASP A 301 -3.95 -19.45 4.60
C ASP A 301 -4.23 -20.70 3.74
N ASP A 302 -4.88 -20.46 2.60
CA ASP A 302 -4.79 -21.34 1.42
C ASP A 302 -4.13 -20.60 0.22
N SER A 303 -3.54 -19.40 0.40
CA SER A 303 -3.11 -18.53 -0.73
C SER A 303 -1.88 -17.64 -0.44
N PRO A 304 -0.68 -18.24 -0.23
CA PRO A 304 0.57 -17.49 -0.03
C PRO A 304 0.99 -16.63 -1.23
N ASP A 305 0.33 -16.81 -2.38
CA ASP A 305 0.61 -16.10 -3.63
C ASP A 305 -0.08 -14.72 -3.71
N LEU A 306 -1.00 -14.39 -2.78
CA LEU A 306 -1.75 -13.13 -2.82
C LEU A 306 -0.98 -11.88 -2.35
N PRO A 307 -0.19 -11.91 -1.26
CA PRO A 307 0.54 -10.72 -0.83
C PRO A 307 1.53 -10.18 -1.89
N PRO A 308 2.30 -11.01 -2.62
CA PRO A 308 3.18 -10.55 -3.69
C PRO A 308 2.48 -9.86 -4.87
N VAL A 309 1.16 -10.05 -5.05
CA VAL A 309 0.38 -9.37 -6.10
C VAL A 309 -0.49 -8.24 -5.56
N ASN A 310 -0.46 -7.92 -4.26
CA ASN A 310 -1.30 -6.90 -3.66
C ASN A 310 -0.57 -5.56 -3.49
N ALA A 311 -1.01 -4.48 -4.12
CA ALA A 311 -0.35 -3.17 -4.04
C ALA A 311 -0.21 -2.65 -2.60
N ASP A 312 -1.26 -2.82 -1.78
CA ASP A 312 -1.25 -2.37 -0.40
C ASP A 312 -0.24 -3.14 0.48
N SER A 313 0.10 -4.39 0.16
CA SER A 313 1.18 -5.14 0.85
C SER A 313 2.53 -4.45 0.70
N TYR A 314 2.85 -3.97 -0.50
CA TYR A 314 4.07 -3.22 -0.74
C TYR A 314 4.03 -1.84 -0.07
N ALA A 315 2.93 -1.10 -0.26
CA ALA A 315 2.80 0.28 0.21
C ALA A 315 2.81 0.38 1.74
N TRP A 316 2.08 -0.49 2.43
CA TRP A 316 2.06 -0.53 3.90
C TRP A 316 3.35 -1.07 4.50
N MET A 317 4.00 -2.06 3.87
CA MET A 317 5.34 -2.50 4.29
C MET A 317 6.36 -1.37 4.18
N ALA A 318 6.39 -0.66 3.04
CA ALA A 318 7.31 0.45 2.79
C ALA A 318 7.10 1.58 3.80
N LEU A 319 5.85 1.96 4.06
CA LEU A 319 5.49 2.97 5.05
C LEU A 319 5.86 2.53 6.48
N THR A 320 5.57 1.27 6.84
CA THR A 320 5.95 0.70 8.15
C THR A 320 7.45 0.75 8.36
N ALA A 321 8.23 0.34 7.36
CA ALA A 321 9.69 0.38 7.44
C ALA A 321 10.17 1.83 7.63
N TRP A 322 9.73 2.75 6.78
CA TRP A 322 10.19 4.12 6.84
C TRP A 322 9.79 4.85 8.14
N VAL A 323 8.56 4.65 8.63
CA VAL A 323 8.10 5.20 9.92
C VAL A 323 8.88 4.58 11.08
N GLY A 324 9.08 3.26 11.07
CA GLY A 324 9.89 2.58 12.07
C GLY A 324 11.28 3.21 12.15
N TYR A 325 11.97 3.34 11.02
CA TYR A 325 13.30 3.97 10.99
C TYR A 325 13.30 5.42 11.51
N ASN A 326 12.36 6.26 11.06
CA ASN A 326 12.35 7.68 11.42
C ASN A 326 11.94 7.94 12.88
N CYS A 327 11.11 7.08 13.43
CA CYS A 327 10.57 7.26 14.77
C CYS A 327 11.31 6.47 15.86
N SER A 328 12.21 5.56 15.48
CA SER A 328 13.08 4.83 16.40
C SER A 328 14.22 5.70 16.94
N PRO A 329 14.68 5.46 18.19
CA PRO A 329 15.92 6.02 18.70
C PRO A 329 17.11 5.75 17.76
N GLU A 330 18.10 6.65 17.74
CA GLU A 330 19.26 6.56 16.82
C GLU A 330 20.02 5.22 16.92
N ASP A 331 20.09 4.63 18.11
CA ASP A 331 20.74 3.34 18.37
C ASP A 331 19.87 2.11 18.02
N GLU A 332 18.61 2.33 17.65
CA GLU A 332 17.62 1.30 17.34
C GLU A 332 17.02 1.42 15.94
N LYS A 333 17.52 2.34 15.11
CA LYS A 333 17.00 2.65 13.77
C LYS A 333 16.90 1.46 12.80
N ASP A 334 17.79 0.47 12.95
CA ASP A 334 17.78 -0.75 12.12
C ASP A 334 16.81 -1.82 12.65
N PHE A 335 16.12 -1.57 13.77
CA PHE A 335 15.18 -2.48 14.43
C PHE A 335 13.78 -1.89 14.40
N TYR A 336 13.01 -2.16 13.34
CA TYR A 336 11.68 -1.57 13.13
C TYR A 336 10.67 -1.91 14.26
N ASP A 337 10.85 -3.05 14.93
CA ASP A 337 10.06 -3.47 16.11
C ASP A 337 10.30 -2.59 17.34
N SER A 338 11.41 -1.83 17.37
CA SER A 338 11.68 -0.90 18.47
C SER A 338 10.63 0.20 18.58
N TYR A 339 10.13 0.69 17.43
CA TYR A 339 9.08 1.70 17.41
C TYR A 339 7.66 1.11 17.46
N PHE A 340 7.47 -0.06 16.84
CA PHE A 340 6.20 -0.80 16.82
C PHE A 340 6.28 -2.10 17.65
N PRO A 341 6.34 -2.00 19.00
CA PRO A 341 6.54 -3.17 19.86
C PRO A 341 5.30 -4.05 20.03
N ASN A 342 4.12 -3.61 19.56
CA ASN A 342 2.87 -4.34 19.70
C ASN A 342 2.52 -5.07 18.41
N GLU A 343 1.94 -6.27 18.54
CA GLU A 343 1.31 -6.96 17.41
C GLU A 343 0.10 -6.14 16.92
N PRO A 344 -0.11 -6.03 15.60
CA PRO A 344 -1.33 -5.45 15.05
C PRO A 344 -2.58 -6.20 15.53
N PRO A 345 -3.76 -5.54 15.56
CA PRO A 345 -5.03 -6.23 15.71
C PRO A 345 -5.16 -7.36 14.71
N LYS A 346 -5.76 -8.48 15.16
CA LYS A 346 -6.11 -9.56 14.25
C LYS A 346 -7.25 -9.12 13.36
N TYR A 347 -7.12 -9.41 12.07
CA TYR A 347 -8.22 -9.36 11.12
C TYR A 347 -9.35 -10.28 11.60
N MET A 348 -10.59 -9.78 11.61
CA MET A 348 -11.79 -10.47 12.16
C MET A 348 -12.79 -10.87 11.10
#